data_AF-A0A353WV01-F1
#
_entry.id   AF-A0A353WV01-F1
#
_cell.length_a   1.000
_cell.length_b   1.000
_cell.length_c   1.000
_cell.angle_alpha   90.00
_cell.angle_beta   90.00
_cell.angle_gamma   90.00
#
_symmetry.space_group_name_H-M   'P 1'
#
loop_
_entity.id
_entity.type
_entity.pdbx_description
1 polymer ?
#
loop_
_entity_poly.entity_id
_entity_poly.type
_entity_poly.pdbx_seq_one_letter_code
_entity_poly.pdbx_strand_id
1 'polypeptide(L)'
;MIILNLFYKSDKLNHNTRHVKNIFRSEVFRIFFGAAVFLFAFSGKALAEKFIGFPTYTKIDQLFIERWTVDEGLISNNLTSVYQSSDGYLWFTSFNGLNRFDGAEFDLYHKENTPALLTNAFYQLYENDSGNLFAATQGSYILKMANGEFRPIGNQGNLSKSVRVIV
;
A
#
# COMPACT_ATOMS: atom_id res chain seq x y z
N MET A 1 5.70 -30.01 9.40
CA MET A 1 4.60 -30.98 9.66
C MET A 1 4.85 -32.28 8.91
N ILE A 2 5.95 -32.99 9.21
CA ILE A 2 6.32 -34.28 8.58
C ILE A 2 6.74 -35.32 9.64
N ILE A 3 7.23 -34.88 10.81
CA ILE A 3 7.73 -35.78 11.87
C ILE A 3 6.61 -36.45 12.70
N LEU A 4 5.39 -35.87 12.78
CA LEU A 4 4.30 -36.48 13.56
C LEU A 4 3.63 -37.69 12.89
N ASN A 5 3.80 -37.90 11.58
CA ASN A 5 3.03 -38.91 10.85
C ASN A 5 3.62 -40.33 10.95
N LEU A 6 4.76 -40.51 11.61
CA LEU A 6 5.39 -41.82 11.81
C LEU A 6 4.94 -42.55 13.09
N PHE A 7 4.17 -41.90 13.97
CA PHE A 7 3.78 -42.49 15.26
C PHE A 7 2.44 -43.25 15.25
N TYR A 8 1.63 -43.16 14.19
CA TYR A 8 0.28 -43.75 14.18
C TYR A 8 0.20 -45.18 13.61
N LYS A 9 1.31 -45.79 13.16
CA LYS A 9 1.28 -47.11 12.52
C LYS A 9 2.31 -48.09 13.09
N SER A 10 2.24 -48.33 14.40
CA SER A 10 3.11 -49.32 15.07
C SER A 10 2.37 -50.34 15.97
N ASP A 11 1.04 -50.43 15.91
CA ASP A 11 0.27 -51.36 16.77
C ASP A 11 0.10 -52.79 16.21
N LYS A 12 0.84 -53.14 15.16
CA LYS A 12 0.96 -54.53 14.73
C LYS A 12 2.40 -54.80 14.32
N LEU A 13 3.22 -55.37 15.22
CA LEU A 13 4.37 -56.23 14.92
C LEU A 13 5.04 -56.76 16.23
N ASN A 14 4.78 -58.05 16.51
CA ASN A 14 5.60 -59.12 17.12
C ASN A 14 6.65 -58.90 18.24
N HIS A 15 6.84 -59.98 19.01
CA HIS A 15 7.68 -60.22 20.20
C HIS A 15 9.20 -59.83 20.16
N ASN A 16 9.69 -59.12 19.15
CA ASN A 16 11.11 -58.71 19.04
C ASN A 16 11.45 -57.30 19.58
N THR A 17 10.56 -56.67 20.33
CA THR A 17 10.70 -55.27 20.80
C THR A 17 11.61 -55.08 22.02
N ARG A 18 12.31 -56.11 22.51
CA ARG A 18 13.20 -55.97 23.69
C ARG A 18 14.47 -55.14 23.39
N HIS A 19 15.02 -55.18 22.17
CA HIS A 19 16.22 -54.41 21.85
C HIS A 19 15.96 -52.91 21.59
N VAL A 20 14.81 -52.55 21.03
CA VAL A 20 14.45 -51.16 20.73
C VAL A 20 14.12 -50.37 22.01
N LYS A 21 13.52 -51.02 23.02
CA LYS A 21 13.22 -50.38 24.32
C LYS A 21 14.47 -50.00 25.12
N ASN A 22 15.62 -50.67 24.91
CA ASN A 22 16.84 -50.40 25.68
C ASN A 22 17.63 -49.17 25.17
N ILE A 23 17.42 -48.75 23.92
CA ILE A 23 18.09 -47.56 23.37
C ILE A 23 17.61 -46.27 24.06
N PHE A 24 16.34 -46.24 24.48
CA PHE A 24 15.71 -45.11 25.18
C PHE A 24 16.13 -44.91 26.64
N ARG A 25 16.90 -45.85 27.22
CA ARG A 25 17.41 -45.76 28.61
C ARG A 25 18.88 -45.34 28.71
N SER A 26 19.55 -45.04 27.60
CA SER A 26 20.97 -44.69 27.62
C SER A 26 21.20 -43.23 28.04
N GLU A 27 22.18 -43.00 28.92
CA GLU A 27 22.66 -41.66 29.30
C GLU A 27 23.11 -40.85 28.07
N VAL A 28 23.59 -41.53 27.03
CA VAL A 28 23.94 -40.93 25.73
C VAL A 28 22.73 -40.26 25.06
N PHE A 29 21.56 -40.89 25.07
CA PHE A 29 20.33 -40.31 24.50
C PHE A 29 19.84 -39.09 25.30
N ARG A 30 20.04 -39.06 26.63
CA ARG A 30 19.71 -37.91 27.49
C ARG A 30 20.56 -36.69 27.14
N ILE A 31 21.84 -36.88 26.82
CA ILE A 31 22.76 -35.81 26.41
C ILE A 31 22.36 -35.24 25.05
N PHE A 32 22.05 -36.08 24.06
CA PHE A 32 21.61 -35.62 22.74
C PHE A 32 20.25 -34.93 22.78
N PHE A 33 19.30 -35.45 23.56
CA PHE A 33 17.98 -34.83 23.73
C PHE A 33 18.09 -33.49 24.49
N GLY A 34 18.94 -33.41 25.52
CA GLY A 34 19.22 -32.18 26.26
C GLY A 34 19.86 -31.09 25.39
N ALA A 35 20.85 -31.45 24.55
CA ALA A 35 21.51 -30.52 23.64
C ALA A 35 20.57 -30.02 22.52
N ALA A 36 19.71 -30.90 21.99
CA ALA A 36 18.71 -30.53 20.97
C ALA A 36 17.64 -29.57 21.54
N VAL A 37 17.21 -29.76 22.79
CA VAL A 37 16.28 -28.85 23.48
C VAL A 37 16.95 -27.51 23.80
N PHE A 38 18.23 -27.49 24.16
CA PHE A 38 18.99 -26.25 24.38
C PHE A 38 19.19 -25.43 23.10
N LEU A 39 19.47 -26.09 21.96
CA LEU A 39 19.60 -25.44 20.65
C LEU A 39 18.25 -24.90 20.12
N PHE A 40 17.14 -25.56 20.44
CA PHE A 40 15.80 -25.06 20.13
C PHE A 40 15.38 -23.86 21.02
N ALA A 41 15.76 -23.89 22.31
CA ALA A 41 15.43 -22.81 23.24
C ALA A 41 16.18 -21.49 22.93
N PHE A 42 17.38 -21.58 22.33
CA PHE A 42 18.16 -20.40 21.95
C PHE A 42 17.88 -19.90 20.52
N SER A 43 17.60 -20.78 19.54
CA SER A 43 17.20 -20.35 18.20
C SER A 43 15.80 -19.72 18.15
N GLY A 44 14.88 -20.16 19.02
CA GLY A 44 13.53 -19.61 19.09
C GLY A 44 13.46 -18.16 19.58
N LYS A 45 14.35 -17.73 20.49
CA LYS A 45 14.37 -16.35 20.99
C LYS A 45 14.82 -15.35 19.92
N ALA A 46 15.87 -15.69 19.17
CA ALA A 46 16.37 -14.85 18.08
C ALA A 46 15.39 -14.73 16.90
N LEU A 47 14.58 -15.77 16.66
CA LEU A 47 13.50 -15.72 15.66
C LEU A 47 12.29 -14.93 16.17
N ALA A 48 11.92 -15.03 17.45
CA ALA A 48 10.82 -14.26 18.01
C ALA A 48 11.09 -12.74 18.03
N GLU A 49 12.32 -12.33 18.37
CA GLU A 49 12.71 -10.90 18.32
C GLU A 49 12.64 -10.32 16.90
N LYS A 50 12.88 -11.15 15.88
CA LYS A 50 12.81 -10.74 14.47
C LYS A 50 11.38 -10.68 13.91
N PHE A 51 10.42 -11.34 14.55
CA PHE A 51 9.04 -11.47 14.08
C PHE A 51 7.98 -10.76 14.97
N ILE A 52 8.32 -10.32 16.19
CA ILE A 52 7.45 -9.52 17.06
C ILE A 52 7.83 -8.02 17.00
N GLY A 53 8.38 -7.58 15.87
CA GLY A 53 8.50 -6.16 15.55
C GLY A 53 7.19 -5.65 14.98
N PHE A 54 6.11 -5.61 15.79
CA PHE A 54 4.97 -4.78 15.43
C PHE A 54 5.50 -3.36 15.25
N PRO A 55 5.19 -2.65 14.14
CA PRO A 55 5.66 -1.28 13.97
C PRO A 55 5.21 -0.50 15.20
N THR A 56 6.17 0.04 15.95
CA THR A 56 5.88 0.92 17.06
C THR A 56 5.17 2.11 16.43
N TYR A 57 3.88 2.28 16.69
CA TYR A 57 3.15 3.44 16.20
C TYR A 57 3.89 4.68 16.68
N THR A 58 4.48 5.41 15.73
CA THR A 58 5.12 6.68 16.02
C THR A 58 4.06 7.57 16.63
N LYS A 59 4.34 8.03 17.84
CA LYS A 59 3.42 8.92 18.56
C LYS A 59 3.29 10.19 17.70
N ILE A 60 2.07 10.68 17.49
CA ILE A 60 1.80 11.76 16.51
C ILE A 60 2.65 13.02 16.80
N ASP A 61 3.01 13.25 18.06
CA ASP A 61 3.91 14.33 18.51
C ASP A 61 5.36 14.20 18.02
N GLN A 62 5.75 13.06 17.45
CA GLN A 62 7.05 12.80 16.85
C GLN A 62 7.03 12.90 15.32
N LEU A 63 5.86 13.13 14.71
CA LEU A 63 5.75 13.38 13.28
C LEU A 63 6.03 14.85 12.99
N PHE A 64 6.91 15.11 12.03
CA PHE A 64 6.98 16.42 11.41
C PHE A 64 5.75 16.58 10.52
N ILE A 65 4.90 17.56 10.86
CA ILE A 65 3.68 17.87 10.09
C ILE A 65 3.89 19.22 9.43
N GLU A 66 3.96 19.20 8.10
CA GLU A 66 3.90 20.40 7.29
C GLU A 66 2.45 20.66 6.88
N ARG A 67 2.08 21.94 6.81
CA ARG A 67 0.74 22.37 6.42
C ARG A 67 0.86 23.35 5.28
N TRP A 68 0.16 23.05 4.18
CA TRP A 68 -0.05 23.98 3.08
C TRP A 68 -1.51 24.39 3.04
N THR A 69 -1.73 25.66 2.73
CA THR A 69 -3.03 26.29 2.53
C THR A 69 -2.99 27.11 1.24
N VAL A 70 -4.07 27.83 0.96
CA VAL A 70 -4.11 28.76 -0.16
C VAL A 70 -3.03 29.84 -0.09
N ASP A 71 -2.59 30.23 1.10
CA ASP A 71 -1.54 31.23 1.29
C ASP A 71 -0.15 30.70 0.89
N GLU A 72 0.04 29.38 0.89
CA GLU A 72 1.24 28.67 0.46
C GLU A 72 1.14 28.10 -0.96
N GLY A 73 0.11 28.47 -1.73
CA GLY A 73 -0.02 28.14 -3.15
C GLY A 73 -1.01 27.01 -3.49
N LEU A 74 -1.72 26.42 -2.52
CA LEU A 74 -2.85 25.52 -2.84
C LEU A 74 -3.99 26.29 -3.51
N ILE A 75 -4.65 25.68 -4.51
CA ILE A 75 -5.84 26.30 -5.13
C ILE A 75 -7.06 26.35 -4.20
N SER A 76 -7.10 25.48 -3.18
CA SER A 76 -8.22 25.37 -2.26
C SER A 76 -7.79 24.70 -0.96
N ASN A 77 -8.31 25.17 0.16
CA ASN A 77 -8.21 24.50 1.46
C ASN A 77 -9.18 23.30 1.57
N ASN A 78 -10.08 23.13 0.61
CA ASN A 78 -11.02 22.03 0.52
C ASN A 78 -10.68 21.19 -0.72
N LEU A 79 -9.96 20.10 -0.48
CA LEU A 79 -9.49 19.18 -1.51
C LEU A 79 -10.43 17.98 -1.61
N THR A 80 -10.70 17.54 -2.83
CA THR A 80 -11.54 16.38 -3.14
C THR A 80 -10.73 15.10 -3.28
N SER A 81 -9.49 15.19 -3.76
CA SER A 81 -8.56 14.05 -3.83
C SER A 81 -7.11 14.48 -3.83
N VAL A 82 -6.23 13.55 -3.44
CA VAL A 82 -4.79 13.62 -3.63
C VAL A 82 -4.35 12.39 -4.43
N TYR A 83 -3.46 12.55 -5.39
CA TYR A 83 -2.95 11.47 -6.24
C TYR A 83 -1.45 11.68 -6.50
N GLN A 84 -0.65 10.62 -6.42
CA GLN A 84 0.74 10.67 -6.85
C GLN A 84 0.85 10.01 -8.22
N SER A 85 1.30 10.76 -9.22
CA SER A 85 1.53 10.21 -10.56
C SER A 85 2.82 9.40 -10.62
N SER A 86 2.92 8.54 -11.62
CA SER A 86 4.05 7.63 -11.82
C SER A 86 5.40 8.34 -12.03
N ASP A 87 5.36 9.60 -12.46
CA ASP A 87 6.51 10.50 -12.61
C ASP A 87 6.91 11.22 -11.31
N GLY A 88 6.20 10.97 -10.21
CA GLY A 88 6.55 11.42 -8.85
C GLY A 88 5.84 12.69 -8.38
N TYR A 89 5.11 13.41 -9.25
CA TYR A 89 4.38 14.61 -8.85
C TYR A 89 3.17 14.27 -7.99
N LEU A 90 2.87 15.17 -7.05
CA LEU A 90 1.62 15.14 -6.31
C LEU A 90 0.58 16.01 -7.00
N TRP A 91 -0.62 15.47 -7.13
CA TRP A 91 -1.77 16.15 -7.71
C TRP A 91 -2.87 16.29 -6.68
N PHE A 92 -3.44 17.47 -6.62
CA PHE A 92 -4.54 17.80 -5.71
C PHE A 92 -5.73 18.26 -6.54
N THR A 93 -6.89 17.69 -6.28
CA THR A 93 -8.15 18.13 -6.92
C THR A 93 -9.01 18.87 -5.94
N SER A 94 -9.82 19.80 -6.45
CA SER A 94 -10.79 20.54 -5.66
C SER A 94 -11.98 20.97 -6.50
N PHE A 95 -12.94 21.65 -5.85
CA PHE A 95 -14.01 22.34 -6.56
C PHE A 95 -13.60 23.65 -7.24
N ASN A 96 -12.38 24.12 -7.01
CA ASN A 96 -11.82 25.37 -7.54
C ASN A 96 -10.72 25.15 -8.60
N GLY A 97 -10.32 23.91 -8.86
CA GLY A 97 -9.32 23.55 -9.85
C GLY A 97 -8.41 22.42 -9.37
N LEU A 98 -7.22 22.33 -10.00
CA LEU A 98 -6.19 21.32 -9.76
C LEU A 98 -4.88 21.99 -9.36
N ASN A 99 -4.10 21.34 -8.49
CA ASN A 99 -2.68 21.65 -8.31
C ASN A 99 -1.82 20.46 -8.72
N ARG A 100 -0.65 20.74 -9.28
CA ARG A 100 0.47 19.82 -9.38
C ARG A 100 1.61 20.33 -8.50
N PHE A 101 2.28 19.46 -7.77
CA PHE A 101 3.37 19.79 -6.87
C PHE A 101 4.57 18.91 -7.17
N ASP A 102 5.74 19.52 -7.30
CA ASP A 102 7.00 18.86 -7.66
C ASP A 102 7.91 18.55 -6.46
N GLY A 103 7.48 18.95 -5.25
CA GLY A 103 8.29 18.88 -4.03
C GLY A 103 8.78 20.24 -3.53
N ALA A 104 8.66 21.28 -4.35
CA ALA A 104 9.07 22.66 -4.03
C ALA A 104 7.98 23.68 -4.37
N GLU A 105 7.34 23.58 -5.54
CA GLU A 105 6.41 24.57 -6.07
C GLU A 105 5.09 23.94 -6.54
N PHE A 106 4.02 24.75 -6.48
CA PHE A 106 2.70 24.38 -6.98
C PHE A 106 2.43 25.03 -8.35
N ASP A 107 2.09 24.21 -9.34
CA ASP A 107 1.43 24.65 -10.56
C ASP A 107 -0.09 24.62 -10.37
N LEU A 108 -0.77 25.73 -10.68
CA LEU A 108 -2.22 25.86 -10.53
C LEU A 108 -2.92 25.77 -11.88
N TYR A 109 -3.96 24.94 -11.98
CA TYR A 109 -4.77 24.81 -13.18
C TYR A 109 -6.26 25.00 -12.86
N HIS A 110 -6.84 26.00 -13.50
CA HIS A 110 -8.27 26.30 -13.46
C HIS A 110 -8.72 26.84 -14.81
N LYS A 111 -10.04 26.95 -14.99
CA LYS A 111 -10.67 27.33 -16.26
C LYS A 111 -10.18 28.68 -16.78
N GLU A 112 -9.89 29.62 -15.90
CA GLU A 112 -9.48 30.98 -16.27
C GLU A 112 -8.03 31.04 -16.78
N ASN A 113 -7.16 30.08 -16.39
CA ASN A 113 -5.76 30.05 -16.83
C ASN A 113 -5.44 28.89 -17.79
N THR A 114 -6.31 27.89 -17.89
CA THR A 114 -6.09 26.68 -18.69
C THR A 114 -7.26 26.46 -19.65
N PRO A 115 -7.16 26.92 -20.93
CA PRO A 115 -8.28 26.91 -21.88
C PRO A 115 -8.95 25.56 -22.13
N ALA A 116 -8.25 24.44 -21.88
CA ALA A 116 -8.80 23.09 -22.01
C ALA A 116 -9.77 22.68 -20.88
N LEU A 117 -9.76 23.39 -19.74
CA LEU A 117 -10.63 23.12 -18.60
C LEU A 117 -11.97 23.82 -18.81
N LEU A 118 -13.05 23.03 -18.88
CA LEU A 118 -14.40 23.58 -19.08
C LEU A 118 -15.14 23.82 -17.75
N THR A 119 -14.61 23.30 -16.65
CA THR A 119 -15.07 23.45 -15.26
C THR A 119 -13.89 23.57 -14.31
N ASN A 120 -14.13 24.12 -13.12
CA ASN A 120 -13.17 24.13 -12.00
C ASN A 120 -13.41 22.98 -11.02
N ALA A 121 -14.54 22.26 -11.16
CA ALA A 121 -14.92 21.25 -10.20
C ALA A 121 -14.42 19.86 -10.62
N PHE A 122 -13.42 19.37 -9.89
CA PHE A 122 -12.80 18.06 -10.05
C PHE A 122 -13.11 17.18 -8.84
N TYR A 123 -13.12 15.86 -9.04
CA TYR A 123 -13.45 14.90 -7.97
C TYR A 123 -12.31 13.94 -7.67
N GLN A 124 -11.73 13.33 -8.70
CA GLN A 124 -10.76 12.26 -8.56
C GLN A 124 -9.82 12.25 -9.77
N LEU A 125 -8.62 11.72 -9.57
CA LEU A 125 -7.66 11.43 -10.62
C LEU A 125 -7.44 9.92 -10.76
N TYR A 126 -7.15 9.51 -11.99
CA TYR A 126 -6.75 8.16 -12.36
C TYR A 126 -5.67 8.23 -13.43
N GLU A 127 -4.57 7.51 -13.25
CA GLU A 127 -3.54 7.35 -14.28
C GLU A 127 -3.67 5.96 -14.90
N ASN A 128 -3.59 5.89 -16.22
CA ASN A 128 -3.55 4.62 -16.93
C ASN A 128 -2.12 4.10 -17.11
N ASP A 129 -1.98 2.85 -17.55
CA ASP A 129 -0.67 2.20 -17.78
C ASP A 129 0.22 2.89 -18.81
N SER A 130 -0.34 3.81 -19.61
CA SER A 130 0.40 4.62 -20.58
C SER A 130 0.83 5.98 -20.03
N GLY A 131 0.69 6.21 -18.72
CA GLY A 131 1.07 7.46 -18.06
C GLY A 131 0.15 8.65 -18.35
N ASN A 132 -1.06 8.41 -18.85
CA ASN A 132 -2.03 9.49 -19.06
C ASN A 132 -2.86 9.67 -17.79
N LEU A 133 -2.93 10.90 -17.31
CA LEU A 133 -3.75 11.26 -16.17
C LEU A 133 -5.16 11.64 -16.63
N PHE A 134 -6.17 11.18 -15.94
CA PHE A 134 -7.58 11.48 -16.20
C PHE A 134 -8.21 12.06 -14.94
N ALA A 135 -8.92 13.18 -15.07
CA ALA A 135 -9.65 13.82 -13.99
C ALA A 135 -11.17 13.70 -14.20
N ALA A 136 -11.83 13.16 -13.19
CA ALA A 136 -13.28 13.17 -13.05
C ALA A 136 -13.74 14.62 -12.79
N THR A 137 -14.73 15.09 -13.56
CA THR A 137 -15.18 16.49 -13.51
C THR A 137 -16.68 16.63 -13.26
N GLN A 138 -17.06 17.77 -12.68
CA GLN A 138 -18.45 18.24 -12.71
C GLN A 138 -18.74 18.83 -14.09
N GLY A 139 -19.11 17.94 -15.01
CA GLY A 139 -19.55 18.27 -16.36
C GLY A 139 -19.71 16.99 -17.19
N SER A 140 -20.20 17.15 -18.41
CA SER A 140 -20.25 16.06 -19.40
C SER A 140 -18.89 15.84 -20.08
N TYR A 141 -17.79 15.86 -19.32
CA TYR A 141 -16.46 15.56 -19.83
C TYR A 141 -15.53 14.99 -18.74
N ILE A 142 -14.50 14.27 -19.19
CA ILE A 142 -13.32 13.88 -18.41
C ILE A 142 -12.16 14.72 -18.91
N LEU A 143 -11.34 15.26 -18.02
CA LEU A 143 -10.12 15.94 -18.44
C LEU A 143 -9.01 14.89 -18.58
N LYS A 144 -8.39 14.78 -19.76
CA LYS A 144 -7.18 13.98 -19.95
C LYS A 144 -5.98 14.91 -19.98
N MET A 145 -4.90 14.53 -19.31
CA MET A 145 -3.58 15.13 -19.44
C MET A 145 -2.60 14.10 -20.01
N ALA A 146 -1.88 14.49 -21.05
CA ALA A 146 -0.84 13.67 -21.67
C ALA A 146 0.25 14.57 -22.23
N ASN A 147 1.52 14.23 -21.99
CA ASN A 147 2.67 15.00 -22.48
C ASN A 147 2.62 16.50 -22.10
N GLY A 148 2.12 16.82 -20.91
CA GLY A 148 1.96 18.20 -20.42
C GLY A 148 0.77 18.96 -21.01
N GLU A 149 -0.04 18.34 -21.87
CA GLU A 149 -1.21 18.98 -22.48
C GLU A 149 -2.53 18.45 -21.92
N PHE A 150 -3.46 19.37 -21.67
CA PHE A 150 -4.82 19.07 -21.23
C PHE A 150 -5.79 19.00 -22.41
N ARG A 151 -6.68 17.99 -22.41
CA ARG A 151 -7.72 17.80 -23.43
C ARG A 151 -9.02 17.27 -22.81
N PRO A 152 -10.18 17.90 -23.05
CA PRO A 152 -11.46 17.37 -22.60
C PRO A 152 -11.93 16.19 -23.47
N ILE A 153 -12.44 15.13 -22.85
CA ILE A 153 -12.99 13.94 -23.50
C ILE A 153 -14.49 13.83 -23.19
N GLY A 154 -15.31 13.61 -24.23
CA GLY A 154 -16.72 13.23 -24.06
C GLY A 154 -17.74 14.37 -24.06
N ASN A 155 -17.35 15.56 -24.53
CA ASN A 155 -18.20 16.76 -24.68
C ASN A 155 -19.31 16.66 -25.78
N GLN A 156 -19.82 15.46 -26.07
CA GLN A 156 -20.78 15.16 -27.15
C GLN A 156 -22.13 14.66 -26.60
N GLY A 157 -22.43 14.91 -25.32
CA GLY A 157 -23.71 14.53 -24.71
C GLY A 157 -23.84 13.07 -24.24
N ASN A 158 -22.83 12.22 -24.48
CA ASN A 158 -22.83 10.81 -24.06
C ASN A 158 -22.35 10.59 -22.61
N LEU A 159 -21.82 11.62 -21.95
CA LEU A 159 -21.41 11.54 -20.55
C LEU A 159 -22.43 12.22 -19.64
N SER A 160 -22.67 11.59 -18.48
CA SER A 160 -23.40 12.19 -17.37
C SER A 160 -22.85 13.59 -17.06
N LYS A 161 -23.73 14.52 -16.64
CA LYS A 161 -23.34 15.88 -16.24
C LYS A 161 -22.37 15.93 -15.06
N SER A 162 -22.08 14.79 -14.45
CA SER A 162 -21.09 14.61 -13.41
C SER A 162 -20.49 13.21 -13.55
N VAL A 163 -19.19 13.15 -13.78
CA VAL A 163 -18.38 11.93 -13.67
C VAL A 163 -17.60 12.07 -12.37
N ARG A 164 -17.89 11.22 -11.38
CA ARG A 164 -17.30 11.34 -10.04
C ARG A 164 -16.13 10.38 -9.77
N VAL A 165 -16.08 9.28 -10.52
CA VAL A 165 -15.12 8.20 -10.35
C VAL A 165 -14.67 7.73 -11.71
N ILE A 166 -13.38 7.43 -11.83
CA ILE A 166 -12.75 6.80 -12.99
C ILE A 166 -11.98 5.58 -12.44
N VAL A 167 -12.14 4.43 -13.09
CA VAL A 167 -11.52 3.14 -12.71
C VAL A 167 -10.84 2.50 -13.90
#